data_AF-A0A1C6IVJ5-F1
#
_entry.id   AF-A0A1C6IVJ5-F1
#
_cell.length_a   1.000
_cell.length_b   1.000
_cell.length_c   1.000
_cell.angle_alpha   90.00
_cell.angle_beta   90.00
_cell.angle_gamma   90.00
#
_symmetry.space_group_name_H-M   'P 1'
#
loop_
_entity.id
_entity.type
_entity.pdbx_description
1 polymer ?
#
loop_
_entity_poly.entity_id
_entity_poly.type
_entity_poly.pdbx_seq_one_letter_code
_entity_poly.pdbx_strand_id
1 'polypeptide(L)'
;MEGSILARRDCLTLDNGMRLRLLSALEVLQARREAEGLARAPKEHALCSNACLLARALETEEGSPIFSGGEAVLAGLRVGEIAALAKIWSQFNREENPALTMGQEEAEALKKN
;
A
#
# COMPACT_ATOMS: atom_id res chain seq x y z
N MET A 1 20.85 -6.47 20.08
CA MET A 1 20.74 -5.28 19.21
C MET A 1 19.31 -5.26 18.70
N GLU A 2 18.47 -4.53 19.43
CA GLU A 2 17.06 -4.35 19.09
C GLU A 2 16.99 -3.57 17.76
N GLY A 3 16.30 -4.13 16.77
CA GLY A 3 16.13 -3.46 15.49
C GLY A 3 15.38 -2.16 15.72
N SER A 4 16.02 -1.02 15.44
CA SER A 4 15.38 0.28 15.52
C SER A 4 14.06 0.26 14.75
N ILE A 5 12.98 0.75 15.36
CA ILE A 5 11.69 1.02 14.72
C ILE A 5 11.85 1.88 13.44
N LEU A 6 12.98 2.59 13.34
CA LEU A 6 13.39 3.47 12.23
C LEU A 6 14.20 2.78 11.11
N ALA A 7 14.49 1.48 11.20
CA ALA A 7 15.20 0.73 10.13
C ALA A 7 14.28 0.26 8.99
N ARG A 8 13.01 0.68 9.05
CA ARG A 8 11.94 0.26 8.17
C ARG A 8 12.05 0.95 6.81
N ARG A 9 11.82 0.20 5.73
CA ARG A 9 11.87 0.74 4.36
C ARG A 9 10.53 1.37 4.02
N ASP A 10 10.56 2.64 3.62
CA ASP A 10 9.35 3.34 3.17
C ASP A 10 9.06 3.10 1.69
N CYS A 11 10.02 2.59 0.91
CA CYS A 11 9.84 2.30 -0.51
C CYS A 11 10.55 1.01 -0.97
N LEU A 12 9.96 0.38 -1.98
CA LEU A 12 10.45 -0.77 -2.72
C LEU A 12 10.73 -0.34 -4.16
N THR A 13 11.96 -0.55 -4.64
CA THR A 13 12.33 -0.24 -6.03
C THR A 13 11.95 -1.43 -6.93
N LEU A 14 11.35 -1.14 -8.08
CA LEU A 14 10.97 -2.10 -9.12
C LEU A 14 12.04 -2.11 -10.23
N ASP A 15 12.15 -3.21 -10.96
CA ASP A 15 13.18 -3.40 -12.01
C ASP A 15 13.09 -2.42 -13.19
N ASN A 16 11.98 -1.68 -13.29
CA ASN A 16 11.70 -0.72 -14.36
C ASN A 16 11.94 0.75 -13.95
N GLY A 17 12.65 1.00 -12.85
CA GLY A 17 12.92 2.36 -12.35
C GLY A 17 11.71 3.04 -11.71
N MET A 18 10.66 2.27 -11.38
CA MET A 18 9.55 2.77 -10.57
C MET A 18 9.76 2.37 -9.10
N ARG A 19 9.11 3.08 -8.18
CA ARG A 19 9.10 2.73 -6.76
C ARG A 19 7.68 2.54 -6.25
N LEU A 20 7.51 1.58 -5.34
CA LEU A 20 6.31 1.37 -4.56
C LEU A 20 6.57 1.84 -3.14
N ARG A 21 5.89 2.90 -2.70
CA ARG A 21 6.02 3.38 -1.32
C ARG A 21 4.90 2.90 -0.41
N LEU A 22 5.18 2.86 0.88
CA LEU A 22 4.15 2.70 1.90
C LEU A 22 3.26 3.95 1.94
N LEU A 23 1.98 3.71 2.23
CA LEU A 23 0.98 4.75 2.34
C LEU A 23 0.64 4.99 3.80
N SER A 24 0.43 6.25 4.16
CA SER A 24 -0.16 6.59 5.44
C SER A 24 -1.62 6.10 5.53
N ALA A 25 -2.14 5.97 6.75
CA ALA A 25 -3.53 5.57 6.96
C ALA A 25 -4.53 6.52 6.26
N LEU A 26 -4.22 7.82 6.22
CA LEU A 26 -5.06 8.82 5.56
C LEU A 26 -5.12 8.56 4.04
N GLU A 27 -3.98 8.30 3.42
CA GLU A 27 -3.91 8.04 1.97
C GLU A 27 -4.66 6.78 1.58
N VAL A 28 -4.62 5.74 2.42
CA VAL A 28 -5.43 4.53 2.23
C VAL A 28 -6.92 4.85 2.30
N LEU A 29 -7.36 5.68 3.25
CA LEU A 29 -8.77 6.10 3.33
C LEU A 29 -9.20 6.94 2.13
N GLN A 30 -8.33 7.83 1.65
CA GLN A 30 -8.58 8.62 0.45
C GLN A 30 -8.69 7.74 -0.79
N ALA A 31 -7.81 6.74 -0.95
CA ALA A 31 -7.88 5.78 -2.04
C ALA A 31 -9.19 4.99 -2.04
N ARG A 32 -9.68 4.59 -0.86
CA ARG A 32 -10.97 3.89 -0.72
C ARG A 32 -12.14 4.77 -1.15
N ARG A 33 -12.20 6.02 -0.67
CA ARG A 33 -13.25 6.97 -1.07
C ARG A 33 -13.26 7.25 -2.57
N GLU A 34 -12.08 7.38 -3.16
CA GLU A 34 -11.96 7.55 -4.61
C GLU A 34 -12.45 6.28 -5.35
N ALA A 35 -12.08 5.10 -4.88
CA ALA A 35 -12.54 3.84 -5.46
C ALA A 35 -14.06 3.64 -5.36
N GLU A 36 -14.67 4.05 -4.24
CA GLU A 36 -16.13 4.08 -4.06
C GLU A 36 -16.80 5.00 -5.09
N GLY A 37 -16.17 6.15 -5.42
CA GLY A 37 -16.67 7.06 -6.45
C GLY A 37 -16.50 6.54 -7.88
N LEU A 38 -15.47 5.73 -8.14
CA LEU A 38 -15.20 5.17 -9.47
C LEU A 38 -16.01 3.91 -9.77
N ALA A 39 -16.22 3.05 -8.78
CA ALA A 39 -16.90 1.78 -8.96
C ALA A 39 -18.40 1.99 -9.22
N ARG A 40 -18.91 1.49 -10.35
CA ARG A 40 -20.34 1.52 -10.69
C ARG A 40 -21.07 0.26 -10.27
N ALA A 41 -20.33 -0.83 -10.04
CA ALA A 41 -20.86 -2.09 -9.55
C ALA A 41 -19.98 -2.69 -8.45
N PRO A 42 -20.54 -3.50 -7.53
CA PRO A 42 -19.76 -4.14 -6.46
C PRO A 42 -18.58 -4.98 -6.97
N LYS A 43 -18.72 -5.59 -8.15
CA LYS A 43 -17.66 -6.38 -8.81
C LYS A 43 -16.45 -5.54 -9.25
N GLU A 44 -16.62 -4.24 -9.47
CA GLU A 44 -15.56 -3.31 -9.91
C GLU A 44 -14.76 -2.78 -8.71
N HIS A 45 -15.36 -2.79 -7.52
CA HIS A 45 -14.81 -2.15 -6.32
C HIS A 45 -13.40 -2.62 -5.97
N ALA A 46 -13.12 -3.93 -6.09
CA ALA A 46 -11.79 -4.47 -5.83
C ALA A 46 -10.74 -3.93 -6.81
N LEU A 47 -11.09 -3.83 -8.09
CA LEU A 47 -10.21 -3.32 -9.13
C LEU A 47 -9.98 -1.81 -8.97
N CYS A 48 -11.05 -1.03 -8.74
CA CYS A 48 -10.97 0.40 -8.47
C CYS A 48 -10.15 0.68 -7.20
N SER A 49 -10.31 -0.12 -6.15
CA SER A 49 -9.52 0.01 -4.90
C SER A 49 -8.04 -0.20 -5.16
N ASN A 50 -7.68 -1.24 -5.91
CA ASN A 50 -6.29 -1.50 -6.28
C ASN A 50 -5.72 -0.37 -7.14
N ALA A 51 -6.49 0.15 -8.09
CA ALA A 51 -6.06 1.24 -8.95
C ALA A 51 -5.82 2.54 -8.16
N CYS A 52 -6.75 2.95 -7.28
CA CYS A 52 -6.60 4.14 -6.45
C CYS A 52 -5.45 4.03 -5.44
N LEU A 53 -5.18 2.82 -4.96
CA LEU A 53 -4.04 2.53 -4.10
C LEU A 53 -2.72 2.68 -4.89
N LEU A 54 -2.64 2.09 -6.07
CA LEU A 54 -1.45 2.16 -6.92
C LEU A 54 -1.16 3.58 -7.41
N ALA A 55 -2.20 4.38 -7.69
CA ALA A 55 -2.02 5.78 -8.09
C ALA A 55 -1.25 6.61 -7.05
N ARG A 56 -1.36 6.24 -5.77
CA ARG A 56 -0.65 6.90 -4.67
C ARG A 56 0.67 6.22 -4.33
N ALA A 57 0.73 4.90 -4.47
CA ALA A 57 1.89 4.11 -4.09
C ALA A 57 3.00 4.09 -5.14
N LEU A 58 2.66 4.24 -6.43
CA LEU A 58 3.61 4.23 -7.53
C LEU A 58 4.21 5.61 -7.77
N GLU A 59 5.51 5.70 -7.61
CA GLU A 59 6.28 6.92 -7.79
C GLU A 59 7.48 6.68 -8.71
N THR A 60 7.97 7.75 -9.31
CA THR A 60 9.26 7.77 -9.99
C THR A 60 10.40 7.59 -8.97
N GLU A 61 11.62 7.34 -9.46
CA GLU A 61 12.82 7.35 -8.60
C GLU A 61 13.02 8.68 -7.86
N GLU A 62 12.49 9.77 -8.43
CA GLU A 62 12.52 11.12 -7.85
C GLU A 62 11.43 11.36 -6.80
N GLY A 63 10.46 10.44 -6.66
CA GLY A 63 9.37 10.54 -5.66
C GLY A 63 8.14 11.28 -6.14
N SER A 64 8.00 11.46 -7.45
CA SER A 64 6.79 12.05 -8.03
C SER A 64 5.76 10.95 -8.34
N PRO A 65 4.45 11.16 -8.09
CA PRO A 65 3.43 10.18 -8.43
C PRO A 65 3.38 9.96 -9.94
N ILE A 66 3.32 8.69 -10.36
CA ILE A 66 3.29 8.33 -11.79
C ILE A 66 1.91 8.56 -12.40
N PHE A 67 0.86 8.40 -11.60
CA PHE A 67 -0.53 8.57 -12.02
C PHE A 67 -1.19 9.67 -11.20
N SER A 68 -2.08 10.42 -11.85
CA SER A 68 -2.84 11.50 -11.20
C SER A 68 -3.99 10.98 -10.30
N GLY A 69 -4.39 9.71 -10.46
CA GLY A 69 -5.49 9.09 -9.73
C GLY A 69 -5.79 7.68 -10.21
N GLY A 70 -6.77 7.02 -9.56
CA GLY A 70 -7.16 5.65 -9.87
C GLY A 70 -7.72 5.48 -11.28
N GLU A 71 -8.43 6.48 -11.81
CA GLU A 71 -8.92 6.46 -13.19
C GLU A 71 -7.76 6.40 -14.20
N ALA A 72 -6.69 7.17 -13.98
CA ALA A 72 -5.50 7.14 -14.83
C ALA A 72 -4.80 5.76 -14.80
N VAL A 73 -4.80 5.09 -13.64
CA VAL A 73 -4.29 3.72 -13.52
C VAL A 73 -5.15 2.73 -14.31
N LEU A 74 -6.48 2.83 -14.20
CA LEU A 74 -7.42 1.96 -14.93
C LEU A 74 -7.30 2.15 -16.45
N ALA A 75 -7.01 3.37 -16.91
CA ALA A 75 -6.79 3.68 -18.32
C ALA A 75 -5.40 3.26 -18.83
N GLY A 76 -4.38 3.35 -17.97
CA GLY A 76 -2.98 3.16 -18.36
C GLY A 76 -2.42 1.75 -18.17
N LEU A 77 -3.00 0.94 -17.28
CA LEU A 77 -2.50 -0.40 -16.95
C LEU A 77 -3.53 -1.49 -17.27
N ARG A 78 -3.03 -2.68 -17.65
CA ARG A 78 -3.88 -3.86 -17.81
C ARG A 78 -4.29 -4.38 -16.44
N VAL A 79 -5.44 -5.05 -16.39
CA VAL A 79 -5.97 -5.67 -15.16
C VAL A 79 -4.95 -6.58 -14.46
N GLY A 80 -4.15 -7.32 -15.23
CA GLY A 80 -3.10 -8.20 -14.69
C GLY A 80 -1.93 -7.44 -14.06
N GLU A 81 -1.57 -6.28 -14.61
CA GLU A 81 -0.50 -5.42 -14.07
C GLU A 81 -0.96 -4.77 -12.77
N ILE A 82 -2.21 -4.30 -12.72
CA ILE A 82 -2.82 -3.76 -11.51
C ILE A 82 -2.85 -4.82 -10.40
N ALA A 83 -3.27 -6.04 -10.72
CA ALA A 83 -3.32 -7.14 -9.76
C ALA A 83 -1.91 -7.53 -9.25
N ALA A 84 -0.93 -7.60 -10.14
CA ALA A 84 0.45 -7.94 -9.78
C ALA A 84 1.09 -6.87 -8.88
N LEU A 85 0.98 -5.59 -9.27
CA LEU A 85 1.54 -4.48 -8.49
C LEU A 85 0.85 -4.33 -7.13
N ALA A 86 -0.48 -4.46 -7.07
CA ALA A 86 -1.19 -4.43 -5.79
C ALA A 86 -0.79 -5.58 -4.86
N LYS A 87 -0.52 -6.77 -5.43
CA LYS A 87 -0.01 -7.91 -4.67
C LYS A 87 1.41 -7.64 -4.12
N ILE A 88 2.31 -7.12 -4.95
CA ILE A 88 3.67 -6.74 -4.54
C ILE A 88 3.60 -5.72 -3.40
N TRP A 89 2.80 -4.66 -3.57
CA TRP A 89 2.60 -3.65 -2.53
C TRP A 89 2.05 -4.24 -1.24
N SER A 90 1.05 -5.14 -1.32
CA SER A 90 0.47 -5.76 -0.14
C SER A 90 1.46 -6.66 0.61
N GLN A 91 2.37 -7.34 -0.10
CA GLN A 91 3.45 -8.13 0.50
C GLN A 91 4.44 -7.21 1.20
N PHE A 92 4.93 -6.18 0.50
CA PHE A 92 5.82 -5.18 1.06
C PHE A 92 5.24 -4.51 2.31
N ASN A 93 3.97 -4.09 2.27
CA ASN A 93 3.31 -3.49 3.42
C ASN A 93 3.22 -4.45 4.62
N ARG A 94 3.07 -5.77 4.41
CA ARG A 94 3.03 -6.77 5.48
C ARG A 94 4.41 -7.06 6.07
N GLU A 95 5.44 -7.11 5.23
CA GLU A 95 6.82 -7.31 5.65
C GLU A 95 7.30 -6.16 6.53
N GLU A 96 6.96 -4.93 6.12
CA GLU A 96 7.35 -3.74 6.85
C GLU A 96 6.41 -3.46 8.03
N ASN A 97 5.09 -3.74 7.94
CA ASN A 97 4.14 -3.74 9.06
C ASN A 97 3.90 -5.18 9.54
N PRO A 98 4.84 -5.85 10.23
CA PRO A 98 4.46 -7.04 10.96
C PRO A 98 3.38 -6.60 11.96
N ALA A 99 2.26 -7.33 12.00
CA ALA A 99 1.30 -7.14 13.07
C ALA A 99 2.08 -7.20 14.39
N LEU A 100 1.80 -6.28 15.32
CA LEU A 100 2.29 -6.32 16.70
C LEU A 100 1.77 -7.60 17.34
N THR A 101 2.39 -8.72 16.99
CA THR A 101 2.29 -10.00 17.64
C THR A 101 3.41 -10.03 18.67
N MET A 102 3.60 -8.93 19.41
CA MET A 102 3.97 -9.09 20.80
C MET A 102 2.82 -9.89 21.39
N GLY A 103 3.10 -11.16 21.68
CA GLY A 103 2.12 -12.07 22.24
C GLY A 103 1.43 -11.39 23.40
N GLN A 104 0.13 -11.59 23.52
CA GLN A 104 -0.70 -11.12 24.63
C GLN A 104 -0.06 -11.41 26.01
N GLU A 105 0.86 -12.38 26.07
CA GLU A 105 1.73 -12.73 27.20
C GLU A 105 2.69 -11.62 27.69
N GLU A 106 3.29 -10.80 26.82
CA GLU A 106 4.21 -9.73 27.28
C GLU A 106 3.44 -8.54 27.91
N ALA A 107 2.22 -8.28 27.41
CA ALA A 107 1.36 -7.22 27.93
C ALA A 107 0.78 -7.56 29.32
N GLU A 108 0.59 -8.85 29.65
CA GLU A 108 0.15 -9.26 30.99
C GLU A 108 1.28 -9.28 32.02
N ALA A 109 2.54 -9.52 31.61
CA ALA A 109 3.69 -9.47 32.50
C ALA A 109 3.97 -8.04 33.03
N LEU A 110 3.65 -7.00 32.23
CA LEU A 110 3.84 -5.59 32.60
C LEU A 110 2.78 -5.03 33.56
N LYS A 111 1.68 -5.75 33.80
CA LYS A 111 0.63 -5.34 34.76
C LYS A 111 0.92 -5.75 36.22
N LYS A 112 2.03 -6.46 36.47
CA LYS A 112 2.37 -7.01 37.80
C LYS A 112 3.53 -6.31 38.54
N ASN A 113 3.94 -5.12 38.11
CA ASN A 113 4.85 -4.27 38.89
C ASN A 113 4.14 -3.03 39.44
#